data_AF-A0A137NR93-F1
#
_entry.id   AF-A0A137NR93-F1
#
_cell.length_a   1.000
_cell.length_b   1.000
_cell.length_c   1.000
_cell.angle_alpha   90.00
_cell.angle_beta   90.00
_cell.angle_gamma   90.00
#
_symmetry.space_group_name_H-M   'P 1'
#
loop_
_entity.id
_entity.type
_entity.pdbx_description
1 polymer ?
#
loop_
_entity_poly.entity_id
_entity_poly.type
_entity_poly.pdbx_seq_one_letter_code
_entity_poly.pdbx_strand_id
1 'polypeptide(L)'
;MRLISLLSTLLSSNYTIAASIGELKGSQLISWLNYQNMDSNSKQSPPSCGYDYSKLDLNRVTAVEGLNKSQCGACLKVTNPTSNNEVYVLVIDMGGKGLDLSESSYTKLFNTTDQPLRAEWETVDNSFCDGILKY
;
A
#
# COMPACT_ATOMS: atom_id res chain seq x y z
N MET A 1 -48.76 12.24 -49.94
CA MET A 1 -48.30 11.07 -49.18
C MET A 1 -46.77 11.11 -49.16
N ARG A 2 -46.15 11.59 -48.08
CA ARG A 2 -44.69 11.59 -47.90
C ARG A 2 -44.40 11.05 -46.50
N LEU A 3 -43.91 9.81 -46.46
CA LEU A 3 -43.32 9.22 -45.26
C LEU A 3 -41.97 9.90 -45.01
N ILE A 4 -41.75 10.43 -43.81
CA ILE A 4 -40.43 10.78 -43.32
C ILE A 4 -40.14 9.85 -42.14
N SER A 5 -39.11 9.03 -42.34
CA SER A 5 -38.60 8.01 -41.43
C SER A 5 -38.02 8.66 -40.16
N LEU A 6 -38.47 8.20 -38.99
CA LEU A 6 -37.83 8.46 -37.71
C LEU A 6 -36.68 7.48 -37.53
N LEU A 7 -35.43 7.96 -37.66
CA LEU A 7 -34.25 7.23 -37.19
C LEU A 7 -34.04 7.52 -35.70
N SER A 8 -34.30 6.53 -34.85
CA SER A 8 -33.94 6.54 -33.43
C SER A 8 -32.49 6.05 -33.29
N THR A 9 -31.54 6.95 -33.06
CA THR A 9 -30.17 6.60 -32.69
C THR A 9 -30.11 6.17 -31.23
N LEU A 10 -29.85 4.87 -30.97
CA LEU A 10 -29.45 4.38 -29.66
C LEU A 10 -28.00 4.83 -29.38
N LEU A 11 -27.79 5.67 -28.37
CA LEU A 11 -26.48 5.83 -27.75
C LEU A 11 -26.26 4.67 -26.77
N SER A 12 -25.34 3.77 -27.09
CA SER A 12 -24.79 2.81 -26.14
C SER A 12 -23.76 3.50 -25.25
N SER A 13 -24.17 3.82 -24.02
CA SER A 13 -23.25 4.26 -22.97
C SER A 13 -22.34 3.09 -22.58
N ASN A 14 -21.10 3.11 -23.05
CA ASN A 14 -20.07 2.19 -22.57
C ASN A 14 -19.70 2.57 -21.12
N TYR A 15 -20.33 1.93 -20.14
CA TYR A 15 -19.88 1.99 -18.76
C TYR A 15 -18.66 1.09 -18.61
N THR A 16 -17.47 1.67 -18.65
CA THR A 16 -16.26 1.01 -18.14
C THR A 16 -16.37 0.93 -16.62
N ILE A 17 -16.70 -0.25 -16.10
CA ILE A 17 -16.56 -0.55 -14.67
C ILE A 17 -15.06 -0.68 -14.40
N ALA A 18 -14.43 0.39 -13.92
CA ALA A 18 -13.10 0.28 -13.33
C ALA A 18 -13.24 -0.58 -12.07
N ALA A 19 -12.57 -1.74 -12.05
CA ALA A 19 -12.43 -2.51 -10.84
C ALA A 19 -11.65 -1.66 -9.83
N SER A 20 -12.32 -1.16 -8.79
CA SER A 20 -11.63 -0.53 -7.67
C SER A 20 -10.79 -1.61 -7.01
N ILE A 21 -9.47 -1.53 -7.17
CA ILE A 21 -8.55 -2.21 -6.27
C ILE A 21 -8.97 -1.77 -4.87
N GLY A 22 -9.36 -2.69 -3.99
CA GLY A 22 -9.92 -2.34 -2.69
C GLY A 22 -8.98 -1.37 -1.98
N GLU A 23 -9.44 -0.14 -1.76
CA GLU A 23 -8.60 0.93 -1.24
C GLU A 23 -8.12 0.55 0.15
N LEU A 24 -6.79 0.47 0.33
CA LEU A 24 -6.21 0.21 1.64
C LEU A 24 -6.27 1.51 2.43
N LYS A 25 -7.14 1.56 3.45
CA LYS A 25 -7.31 2.68 4.37
C LYS A 25 -7.53 2.20 5.79
N GLY A 26 -7.02 2.92 6.78
CA GLY A 26 -7.24 2.59 8.19
C GLY A 26 -6.74 3.66 9.16
N SER A 27 -7.13 3.50 10.44
CA SER A 27 -6.67 4.32 11.56
C SER A 27 -6.66 3.48 12.83
N GLN A 28 -5.47 3.04 13.26
CA GLN A 28 -5.29 2.23 14.47
C GLN A 28 -3.82 2.21 14.93
N LEU A 29 -3.54 1.50 16.03
CA LEU A 29 -2.16 1.19 16.44
C LEU A 29 -1.50 0.31 15.39
N ILE A 30 -0.28 0.63 15.02
CA ILE A 30 0.50 -0.13 14.04
C ILE A 30 1.80 -0.65 14.66
N SER A 31 2.31 -1.75 14.14
CA SER A 31 3.60 -2.34 14.53
C SER A 31 4.72 -1.94 13.55
N TRP A 32 5.92 -2.43 13.83
CA TRP A 32 7.05 -2.34 12.92
C TRP A 32 7.87 -3.62 12.93
N LEU A 33 8.61 -3.81 11.84
CA LEU A 33 9.58 -4.89 11.65
C LEU A 33 10.91 -4.34 11.12
N ASN A 34 12.02 -4.85 11.65
CA ASN A 34 13.35 -4.55 11.14
C ASN A 34 13.68 -5.40 9.90
N TYR A 35 13.12 -5.04 8.74
CA TYR A 35 13.35 -5.74 7.48
C TYR A 35 14.84 -5.80 7.09
N GLN A 36 15.63 -4.78 7.43
CA GLN A 36 17.06 -4.71 7.07
C GLN A 36 17.87 -5.81 7.77
N ASN A 37 17.56 -6.07 9.03
CA ASN A 37 18.28 -7.00 9.90
C ASN A 37 17.55 -8.34 10.10
N MET A 38 16.65 -8.72 9.18
CA MET A 38 16.08 -10.06 9.18
C MET A 38 17.17 -11.13 9.09
N ASP A 39 16.95 -12.23 9.81
CA ASP A 39 17.81 -13.40 9.76
C ASP A 39 17.81 -14.06 8.38
N SER A 40 18.82 -14.89 8.13
CA SER A 40 19.02 -15.53 6.83
C SER A 40 17.87 -16.46 6.41
N ASN A 41 17.11 -17.03 7.35
CA ASN A 41 15.98 -17.91 7.02
C ASN A 41 14.78 -17.06 6.61
N SER A 42 14.48 -16.01 7.36
CA SER A 42 13.43 -15.03 7.03
C SER A 42 13.66 -14.40 5.65
N LYS A 43 14.92 -14.08 5.30
CA LYS A 43 15.28 -13.53 3.96
C LYS A 43 15.08 -14.52 2.81
N GLN A 44 15.10 -15.83 3.07
CA GLN A 44 14.84 -16.86 2.06
C GLN A 44 13.34 -17.06 1.81
N SER A 45 12.49 -16.69 2.77
CA SER A 45 11.05 -16.71 2.59
C SER A 45 10.59 -15.39 1.96
N PRO A 46 10.17 -15.37 0.69
CA PRO A 46 9.67 -14.14 0.09
C PRO A 46 8.44 -13.64 0.87
N PRO A 47 8.20 -12.32 0.89
CA PRO A 47 6.98 -11.79 1.46
C PRO A 47 5.77 -12.25 0.62
N SER A 48 4.57 -12.15 1.16
CA SER A 48 3.33 -12.66 0.56
C SER A 48 3.06 -12.11 -0.84
N CYS A 49 3.53 -10.90 -1.17
CA CYS A 49 3.41 -10.35 -2.53
C CYS A 49 4.45 -10.88 -3.53
N GLY A 50 5.42 -11.69 -3.08
CA GLY A 50 6.39 -12.37 -3.93
C GLY A 50 7.58 -11.51 -4.37
N TYR A 51 7.80 -10.34 -3.75
CA TYR A 51 8.94 -9.50 -4.06
C TYR A 51 10.26 -10.12 -3.59
N ASP A 52 11.32 -9.92 -4.37
CA ASP A 52 12.67 -10.22 -3.93
C ASP A 52 13.18 -9.10 -3.01
N TYR A 53 13.49 -9.41 -1.75
CA TYR A 53 13.98 -8.44 -0.78
C TYR A 53 15.25 -7.71 -1.25
N SER A 54 16.09 -8.34 -2.07
CA SER A 54 17.32 -7.70 -2.60
C SER A 54 17.02 -6.57 -3.57
N LYS A 55 15.81 -6.52 -4.13
CA LYS A 55 15.34 -5.49 -5.06
C LYS A 55 14.53 -4.40 -4.39
N LEU A 56 14.37 -4.44 -3.07
CA LEU A 56 13.57 -3.48 -2.32
C LEU A 56 14.45 -2.53 -1.51
N ASP A 57 14.04 -1.27 -1.40
CA ASP A 57 14.45 -0.39 -0.31
C ASP A 57 13.65 -0.77 0.95
N LEU A 58 14.23 -1.66 1.75
CA LEU A 58 13.62 -2.19 2.97
C LEU A 58 13.36 -1.13 4.07
N ASN A 59 13.81 0.12 3.87
CA ASN A 59 13.47 1.23 4.76
C ASN A 59 12.08 1.84 4.51
N ARG A 60 11.42 1.45 3.41
CA ARG A 60 10.19 2.07 2.92
C ARG A 60 9.14 1.04 2.51
N VAL A 61 9.10 -0.09 3.20
CA VAL A 61 8.13 -1.17 2.95
C VAL A 61 7.23 -1.38 4.16
N THR A 62 6.11 -2.07 3.93
CA THR A 62 5.18 -2.48 5.00
C THR A 62 4.52 -3.83 4.69
N ALA A 63 4.17 -4.54 5.76
CA ALA A 63 3.11 -5.54 5.72
C ALA A 63 1.75 -4.90 6.07
N VAL A 64 0.65 -5.55 5.66
CA VAL A 64 -0.73 -5.10 5.96
C VAL A 64 -1.55 -6.26 6.52
N GLU A 65 -2.29 -6.00 7.59
CA GLU A 65 -3.19 -6.98 8.20
C GLU A 65 -4.35 -7.30 7.27
N GLY A 66 -4.60 -8.59 7.01
CA GLY A 66 -5.70 -9.01 6.14
C GLY A 66 -5.52 -8.64 4.66
N LEU A 67 -4.28 -8.42 4.20
CA LEU A 67 -3.97 -8.03 2.83
C LEU A 67 -4.54 -9.01 1.79
N ASN A 68 -5.22 -8.48 0.77
CA ASN A 68 -5.54 -9.24 -0.44
C ASN A 68 -4.37 -9.20 -1.44
N LYS A 69 -4.10 -10.31 -2.11
CA LYS A 69 -3.11 -10.40 -3.20
C LYS A 69 -3.26 -9.30 -4.27
N SER A 70 -4.48 -8.84 -4.57
CA SER A 70 -4.71 -7.77 -5.55
C SER A 70 -4.23 -6.38 -5.09
N GLN A 71 -3.98 -6.20 -3.79
CA GLN A 71 -3.50 -4.95 -3.19
C GLN A 71 -1.97 -4.91 -3.05
N CYS A 72 -1.28 -5.98 -3.44
CA CYS A 72 0.18 -6.02 -3.48
C CYS A 72 0.74 -4.93 -4.39
N GLY A 73 1.79 -4.26 -3.93
CA GLY A 73 2.43 -3.18 -4.67
C GLY A 73 1.71 -1.83 -4.60
N ALA A 74 0.62 -1.72 -3.82
CA ALA A 74 0.02 -0.43 -3.52
C ALA A 74 1.01 0.47 -2.76
N CYS A 75 1.00 1.76 -3.07
CA CYS A 75 1.69 2.78 -2.28
C CYS A 75 0.76 3.36 -1.22
N LEU A 76 1.20 3.39 0.04
CA LEU A 76 0.45 4.00 1.13
C LEU A 76 1.13 5.30 1.57
N LYS A 77 0.32 6.33 1.78
CA LYS A 77 0.69 7.44 2.66
C LYS A 77 0.28 7.05 4.08
N VAL A 78 1.21 7.12 5.01
CA VAL A 78 0.98 6.82 6.42
C VAL A 78 1.29 8.07 7.24
N THR A 79 0.32 8.53 8.02
CA THR A 79 0.34 9.78 8.75
C THR A 79 0.29 9.52 10.25
N ASN A 80 1.11 10.24 11.01
CA ASN A 80 0.98 10.36 12.45
C ASN A 80 -0.07 11.45 12.74
N PRO A 81 -1.27 11.11 13.25
CA PRO A 81 -2.34 12.08 13.43
C PRO A 81 -2.05 13.12 14.54
N THR A 82 -1.00 12.93 15.34
CA THR A 82 -0.61 13.88 16.40
C THR A 82 0.40 14.92 15.90
N SER A 83 1.38 14.52 15.10
CA SER A 83 2.42 15.43 14.58
C SER A 83 2.23 15.87 13.14
N ASN A 84 1.30 15.23 12.40
CA ASN A 84 1.16 15.34 10.94
C ASN A 84 2.42 14.94 10.16
N ASN A 85 3.35 14.19 10.77
CA ASN A 85 4.44 13.56 10.02
C ASN A 85 3.87 12.52 9.07
N GLU A 86 4.50 12.36 7.92
CA GLU A 86 4.08 11.42 6.88
C GLU A 86 5.25 10.60 6.36
N VAL A 87 4.96 9.35 5.99
CA VAL A 87 5.86 8.47 5.24
C VAL A 87 5.11 7.81 4.10
N TYR A 88 5.84 7.44 3.04
CA TYR A 88 5.30 6.75 1.88
C TYR A 88 5.98 5.38 1.74
N VAL A 89 5.18 4.33 1.77
CA VAL A 89 5.64 2.93 1.87
C VAL A 89 4.97 2.02 0.85
N LEU A 90 5.72 1.04 0.35
CA LEU A 90 5.23 0.01 -0.56
C LEU A 90 4.69 -1.19 0.21
N VAL A 91 3.49 -1.63 -0.15
CA VAL A 91 2.87 -2.85 0.40
C VAL A 91 3.50 -4.09 -0.23
N ILE A 92 4.22 -4.87 0.58
CA ILE A 92 4.95 -6.05 0.11
C ILE A 92 4.50 -7.36 0.75
N ASP A 93 3.81 -7.32 1.89
CA ASP A 93 3.53 -8.52 2.68
C ASP A 93 2.17 -8.45 3.40
N MET A 94 1.66 -9.61 3.79
CA MET A 94 0.51 -9.76 4.68
C MET A 94 1.02 -10.03 6.09
N GLY A 95 0.61 -9.23 7.07
CA GLY A 95 1.06 -9.39 8.46
C GLY A 95 0.85 -8.16 9.32
N GLY A 96 1.38 -8.19 10.55
CA GLY A 96 1.27 -7.10 11.51
C GLY A 96 -0.10 -6.93 12.16
N LYS A 97 -0.30 -5.75 12.77
CA LYS A 97 -1.59 -5.27 13.31
C LYS A 97 -1.90 -3.93 12.66
N GLY A 98 -2.90 -3.89 11.78
CA GLY A 98 -3.05 -2.81 10.81
C GLY A 98 -1.92 -2.79 9.79
N LEU A 99 -0.79 -2.19 10.15
CA LEU A 99 0.43 -2.15 9.36
C LEU A 99 1.59 -2.74 10.17
N ASP A 100 2.56 -3.33 9.46
CA ASP A 100 3.89 -3.63 9.99
C ASP A 100 4.91 -2.81 9.20
N LEU A 101 5.12 -1.56 9.62
CA LEU A 101 6.04 -0.67 8.91
C LEU A 101 7.48 -1.17 9.03
N SER A 102 8.30 -0.90 8.03
CA SER A 102 9.75 -0.93 8.26
C SER A 102 10.14 -0.04 9.44
N GLU A 103 11.04 -0.54 10.29
CA GLU A 103 11.52 0.16 11.49
C GLU A 103 12.00 1.59 11.19
N SER A 104 12.70 1.78 10.06
CA SER A 104 13.13 3.11 9.59
C SER A 104 11.96 4.05 9.29
N SER A 105 10.91 3.57 8.61
CA SER A 105 9.70 4.37 8.35
C SER A 105 8.92 4.65 9.64
N TYR A 106 8.81 3.67 10.53
CA TYR A 106 8.18 3.83 11.83
C TYR A 106 8.90 4.90 12.68
N THR A 107 10.22 4.79 12.77
CA THR A 107 11.07 5.76 13.49
C THR A 107 10.98 7.15 12.86
N LYS A 108 10.92 7.26 11.53
CA LYS A 108 10.71 8.57 10.87
C LYS A 108 9.34 9.16 11.19
N LEU A 109 8.32 8.33 11.32
CA LEU A 109 6.94 8.75 11.60
C LEU A 109 6.74 9.19 13.07
N PHE A 110 7.33 8.46 14.01
CA PHE A 110 7.08 8.62 15.46
C PHE A 110 8.27 9.03 16.31
N ASN A 111 9.50 9.00 15.77
CA ASN A 111 10.75 9.26 16.49
C ASN A 111 10.99 8.32 17.70
N THR A 112 10.50 7.08 17.62
CA THR A 112 10.68 6.01 18.63
C THR A 112 10.37 4.65 18.00
N THR A 113 10.80 3.56 18.66
CA THR A 113 10.40 2.17 18.41
C THR A 113 10.09 1.46 19.74
N ASP A 114 9.59 2.18 20.74
CA ASP A 114 9.42 1.62 22.09
C ASP A 114 8.09 0.87 22.25
N GLN A 115 7.06 1.28 21.50
CA GLN A 115 5.70 0.74 21.59
C GLN A 115 4.91 1.04 20.31
N PRO A 116 3.86 0.27 20.00
CA PRO A 116 2.91 0.58 18.93
C PRO A 116 2.21 1.92 19.15
N LEU A 117 2.09 2.72 18.10
CA LEU A 117 1.46 4.04 18.11
C LEU A 117 0.41 4.14 17.01
N ARG A 118 -0.55 5.05 17.20
CA ARG A 118 -1.65 5.24 16.24
C ARG A 118 -1.12 5.90 14.97
N ALA A 119 -1.44 5.32 13.83
CA ALA A 119 -1.26 5.92 12.51
C ALA A 119 -2.57 5.89 11.73
N GLU A 120 -2.66 6.76 10.73
CA GLU A 120 -3.68 6.74 9.69
C GLU A 120 -3.01 6.44 8.35
N TRP A 121 -3.68 5.70 7.47
CA TRP A 121 -3.14 5.44 6.15
C TRP A 121 -4.23 5.39 5.09
N GLU A 122 -3.83 5.68 3.86
CA GLU A 122 -4.65 5.54 2.67
C GLU A 122 -3.77 5.22 1.45
N THR A 123 -4.37 4.59 0.45
CA THR A 123 -3.71 4.33 -0.82
C THR A 123 -3.50 5.64 -1.57
N VAL A 124 -2.31 5.82 -2.14
CA VAL A 124 -1.96 6.98 -2.97
C VAL A 124 -1.37 6.53 -4.29
N ASP A 125 -1.12 7.48 -5.19
CA ASP A 125 -0.46 7.21 -6.46
C ASP A 125 0.90 6.52 -6.26
N ASN A 126 1.23 5.58 -7.13
CA ASN A 126 2.47 4.80 -6.99
C ASN A 126 3.75 5.63 -7.15
N SER A 127 3.68 6.80 -7.77
CA SER A 127 4.83 7.71 -7.91
C SER A 127 5.44 8.15 -6.57
N PHE A 128 4.65 8.19 -5.49
CA PHE A 128 5.17 8.46 -4.14
C PHE A 128 6.11 7.35 -3.61
N CYS A 129 6.00 6.16 -4.19
CA CYS A 129 6.80 4.97 -3.88
C CYS A 129 7.89 4.70 -4.93
N ASP A 130 8.14 5.63 -5.85
CA ASP A 130 9.21 5.48 -6.84
C ASP A 130 10.57 5.26 -6.17
N GLY A 131 11.36 4.37 -6.78
CA GLY A 131 12.69 3.99 -6.31
C GLY A 131 12.72 2.99 -5.15
N ILE A 132 11.56 2.60 -4.59
CA ILE A 132 11.52 1.54 -3.57
C ILE A 132 11.78 0.18 -4.20
N LEU A 133 11.17 -0.12 -5.36
CA LEU A 133 11.49 -1.30 -6.15
C LEU A 133 12.59 -0.95 -7.16
N LYS A 134 13.72 -1.65 -7.09
CA LYS A 134 14.91 -1.47 -7.93
C LYS A 134 14.87 -2.53 -9.03
N TYR A 135 14.90 -2.08 -10.28
CA TYR A 135 15.00 -2.92 -11.46
C TYR A 135 16.45 -3.06 -11.91
#